data_AF-A0A7T1F8V2-F1
#
_entry.id   AF-A0A7T1F8V2-F1
#
_cell.length_a   1.000
_cell.length_b   1.000
_cell.length_c   1.000
_cell.angle_alpha   90.00
_cell.angle_beta   90.00
_cell.angle_gamma   90.00
#
_symmetry.space_group_name_H-M   'P 1'
#
loop_
_entity.id
_entity.type
_entity.pdbx_description
1 polymer ?
#
loop_
_entity_poly.entity_id
_entity_poly.type
_entity_poly.pdbx_seq_one_letter_code
_entity_poly.pdbx_strand_id
1 'polypeptide(L)' 'MTKMNDLISPTFSEIKQMYIWGCLTNDDIKWYVEMEALDKEDYALITNEKYPEPQA' A
#
# COMPACT_ATOMS: atom_id res chain seq x y z
N MET A 1 -9.09 -16.64 -8.97
CA MET A 1 -9.45 -16.35 -7.57
C MET A 1 -9.75 -14.87 -7.48
N THR A 2 -11.02 -14.50 -7.56
CA THR A 2 -11.43 -13.09 -7.49
C THR A 2 -11.56 -12.76 -6.01
N LYS A 3 -10.60 -12.04 -5.44
CA LYS A 3 -10.71 -11.53 -4.06
C LYS A 3 -11.93 -10.59 -4.03
N MET A 4 -13.01 -11.03 -3.37
CA MET A 4 -14.22 -10.24 -3.11
C MET A 4 -13.90 -9.15 -2.10
N ASN A 5 -13.31 -8.03 -2.54
CA ASN A 5 -12.97 -6.91 -1.66
C ASN A 5 -13.52 -5.56 -2.13
N ASP A 6 -14.43 -5.54 -3.11
CA ASP A 6 -15.04 -4.30 -3.67
C ASP A 6 -15.88 -3.48 -2.66
N LEU A 7 -15.94 -3.88 -1.39
CA LEU A 7 -16.63 -3.17 -0.30
C LEU A 7 -15.68 -2.43 0.65
N ILE A 8 -14.36 -2.62 0.54
CA ILE A 8 -13.37 -1.96 1.41
C ILE A 8 -12.49 -1.08 0.52
N SER A 9 -12.71 0.23 0.62
CA SER A 9 -11.93 1.26 -0.06
C SER A 9 -11.05 2.00 0.96
N PRO A 10 -9.84 2.44 0.59
CA PRO A 10 -9.22 2.26 -0.73
C PRO A 10 -8.65 0.86 -0.94
N THR A 11 -8.86 0.32 -2.14
CA THR A 11 -8.31 -0.97 -2.57
C THR A 11 -6.83 -0.85 -2.96
N PHE A 12 -6.09 -1.96 -2.99
CA PHE A 12 -4.70 -1.99 -3.49
C PHE A 12 -4.53 -1.28 -4.83
N SER A 13 -5.43 -1.54 -5.80
CA SER A 13 -5.36 -0.95 -7.13
C SER A 13 -5.53 0.57 -7.12
N GLU A 14 -6.42 1.09 -6.27
CA GLU A 14 -6.63 2.53 -6.10
C GLU A 14 -5.42 3.20 -5.45
N ILE A 15 -4.90 2.62 -4.37
CA ILE A 15 -3.70 3.14 -3.68
C ILE A 15 -2.50 3.15 -4.64
N LYS A 16 -2.29 2.06 -5.38
CA LYS A 16 -1.22 1.97 -6.38
C LYS A 16 -1.36 3.03 -7.47
N GLN A 17 -2.57 3.27 -7.97
CA GLN A 17 -2.81 4.27 -8.99
C GLN A 17 -2.54 5.69 -8.46
N MET A 18 -3.00 6.00 -7.24
CA MET A 18 -2.74 7.28 -6.58
C MET A 18 -1.23 7.51 -6.35
N TYR A 19 -0.48 6.47 -6.00
CA TYR A 19 0.97 6.54 -5.89
C TYR A 19 1.64 6.81 -7.24
N ILE A 20 1.23 6.11 -8.32
CA ILE A 20 1.74 6.34 -9.69
C ILE A 20 1.47 7.77 -10.15
N TRP A 21 0.32 8.35 -9.80
CA TRP A 21 0.00 9.75 -10.09
C TRP A 21 0.77 10.76 -9.23
N GLY A 22 1.57 10.31 -8.26
CA GLY A 22 2.32 11.17 -7.35
C GLY A 22 1.45 11.81 -6.27
N CYS A 23 0.24 11.31 -6.04
CA CYS A 23 -0.65 11.79 -4.98
C CYS A 23 -0.27 11.23 -3.59
N LEU A 24 0.47 10.12 -3.56
CA LEU A 24 0.93 9.45 -2.35
C LEU A 24 2.45 9.31 -2.38
N THR A 25 3.06 9.37 -1.20
CA THR A 25 4.48 9.17 -0.94
C THR A 25 4.73 7.80 -0.31
N ASN A 26 6.00 7.38 -0.18
CA ASN A 26 6.34 6.13 0.51
C ASN A 26 5.81 6.12 1.96
N ASP A 27 5.81 7.26 2.64
CA ASP A 27 5.30 7.35 4.01
C ASP A 27 3.77 7.16 4.07
N ASP A 28 3.04 7.65 3.06
CA ASP A 28 1.60 7.37 2.95
C ASP A 28 1.35 5.87 2.74
N ILE A 29 2.17 5.19 1.92
CA ILE A 29 2.05 3.74 1.74
C ILE A 29 2.37 2.99 3.04
N LYS A 30 3.33 3.45 3.85
CA LYS A 30 3.57 2.88 5.19
C LYS A 30 2.35 3.03 6.09
N TRP A 31 1.71 4.21 6.08
CA TRP A 31 0.49 4.44 6.85
C TRP A 31 -0.61 3.44 6.47
N TYR A 32 -0.78 3.13 5.17
CA TYR A 32 -1.72 2.09 4.74
C TYR A 32 -1.36 0.68 5.24
N VAL A 33 -0.07 0.37 5.41
CA VAL A 33 0.38 -0.89 6.05
C VAL A 33 0.08 -0.88 7.55
N GLU A 34 0.30 0.24 8.23
CA GLU A 34 0.00 0.42 9.66
C GLU A 34 -1.49 0.32 9.96
N MET A 35 -2.34 0.76 9.04
CA MET A 35 -3.80 0.64 9.13
C MET A 35 -4.32 -0.74 8.70
N GLU A 36 -3.43 -1.70 8.45
CA GLU A 36 -3.75 -3.06 7.97
C GLU A 36 -4.55 -3.08 6.65
N ALA A 37 -4.53 -1.97 5.89
CA ALA A 37 -5.15 -1.86 4.57
C ALA A 37 -4.28 -2.46 3.46
N LEU A 38 -2.97 -2.48 3.69
CA LEU A 38 -1.95 -3.14 2.87
C LEU A 38 -1.09 -4.04 3.75
N ASP A 39 -0.45 -5.04 3.15
CA ASP A 39 0.65 -5.75 3.80
C ASP A 39 2.03 -5.24 3.35
N LYS A 40 3.10 -5.78 3.95
CA LYS A 40 4.48 -5.40 3.63
C LYS A 40 4.89 -5.79 2.20
N GLU A 41 4.24 -6.80 1.62
CA GLU A 41 4.50 -7.20 0.23
C GLU A 41 3.87 -6.19 -0.73
N ASP A 42 2.64 -5.73 -0.44
CA ASP A 42 1.97 -4.68 -1.18
C ASP A 42 2.76 -3.36 -1.17
N TYR A 43 3.34 -2.98 -0.03
CA TYR A 43 4.26 -1.83 0.03
C TYR A 43 5.40 -1.96 -0.99
N ALA A 44 6.03 -3.13 -1.06
CA ALA A 44 7.14 -3.36 -1.98
C ALA A 44 6.69 -3.35 -3.45
N LEU A 45 5.49 -3.85 -3.73
CA LEU A 45 4.89 -3.82 -5.07
C LEU A 45 4.51 -2.42 -5.54
N ILE A 46 4.16 -1.51 -4.63
CA ILE A 46 3.78 -0.13 -4.94
C ILE A 46 5.00 0.76 -5.06
N THR A 47 5.89 0.73 -4.05
CA THR A 47 7.03 1.65 -3.94
C THR A 47 8.27 1.17 -4.69
N ASN A 48 8.34 -0.12 -5.04
CA ASN A 48 9.54 -0.78 -5.53
C ASN A 48 10.71 -0.77 -4.53
N GLU A 49 10.42 -0.59 -3.24
CA GLU A 49 11.36 -0.60 -2.12
C GLU A 49 11.00 -1.68 -1.09
N LYS A 50 11.98 -2.13 -0.28
CA LYS A 50 11.67 -3.00 0.86
C LYS A 50 10.94 -2.20 1.94
N TYR A 51 9.94 -2.79 2.59
CA TYR A 51 9.31 -2.17 3.76
C TYR A 51 10.37 -1.92 4.83
N PRO A 52 10.49 -0.68 5.36
CA PRO A 52 11.52 -0.39 6.34
C PRO A 52 11.26 -1.16 7.64
N GLU A 53 12.29 -1.85 8.13
CA GLU A 53 12.23 -2.47 9.45
C GLU A 53 12.43 -1.38 10.51
N PRO A 54 11.67 -1.40 11.62
CA PRO A 54 11.93 -0.51 12.74
C PRO A 54 13.39 -0.71 13.18
N GLN A 55 14.17 0.36 13.23
CA GLN A 55 15.49 0.31 13.85
C GLN A 55 15.24 0.12 15.36
N ALA A 56 15.60 -1.05 15.87
CA ALA A 56 15.53 -1.42 17.27
C ALA A 56 16.42 -0.53 18.16
#